data_AF-A0A925LFC5-F1
#
_entry.id   AF-A0A925LFC5-F1
#
_cell.length_a   1.000
_cell.length_b   1.000
_cell.length_c   1.000
_cell.angle_alpha   90.00
_cell.angle_beta   90.00
_cell.angle_gamma   90.00
#
_symmetry.space_group_name_H-M   'P 1'
#
loop_
_entity.id
_entity.type
_entity.pdbx_description
1 polymer ?
#
loop_
_entity_poly.entity_id
_entity_poly.type
_entity_poly.pdbx_seq_one_letter_code
_entity_poly.pdbx_strand_id
1 'polypeptide(L)'
;MIVSRKNSQSYIVICLFLCILLNYLLLNYLYTHTKSSNLHFNALNKQKHDHLADLPIPLTYELKNIPVLCQLPLLPTGCEATAATMLLQWAGVSVTMGEFADALPKGPLPSLKGGRLVGGNPNKEFVGDPYQTSGLGIYNEPMQEVLNIFLPNEIENLTGCSFDELLLVISSERPILVWATIGMAKPSINSTWVDAVGNEVVWKIPE
;
A
#
# COMPACT_ATOMS: atom_id res chain seq x y z
N MET A 1 37.81 13.10 57.57
CA MET A 1 38.13 12.20 56.45
C MET A 1 37.05 12.37 55.40
N ILE A 2 37.46 12.62 54.15
CA ILE A 2 36.62 13.05 53.02
C ILE A 2 35.87 11.86 52.42
N VAL A 3 34.59 12.04 52.08
CA VAL A 3 33.89 11.20 51.10
C VAL A 3 33.78 12.00 49.82
N SER A 4 34.44 11.49 48.77
CA SER A 4 34.52 12.10 47.45
C SER A 4 33.23 11.89 46.65
N ARG A 5 32.90 12.88 45.82
CA ARG A 5 31.73 12.94 44.92
C ARG A 5 31.84 11.82 43.87
N LYS A 6 30.94 10.83 43.91
CA LYS A 6 30.86 9.79 42.87
C LYS A 6 30.39 10.40 41.54
N ASN A 7 31.12 10.07 40.48
CA ASN A 7 31.02 10.62 39.14
C ASN A 7 29.72 10.14 38.45
N SER A 8 28.66 10.95 38.43
CA SER A 8 27.35 10.59 37.85
C SER A 8 27.32 10.57 36.32
N GLN A 9 28.29 11.23 35.66
CA GLN A 9 28.41 11.31 34.21
C GLN A 9 28.68 9.94 33.55
N SER A 10 29.51 9.09 34.16
CA SER A 10 29.83 7.77 33.62
C SER A 10 28.64 6.81 33.65
N TYR A 11 27.79 6.86 34.68
CA TYR A 11 26.60 6.02 34.78
C TYR A 11 25.50 6.43 33.79
N ILE A 12 25.34 7.73 33.53
CA ILE A 12 24.38 8.24 32.53
C ILE A 12 24.78 7.78 31.12
N VAL A 13 26.08 7.88 30.79
CA VAL A 13 26.59 7.42 29.49
C VAL A 13 26.40 5.91 29.34
N ILE A 14 26.71 5.11 30.36
CA ILE A 14 26.50 3.65 30.34
C ILE A 14 25.01 3.31 30.18
N CYS A 15 24.10 3.99 30.88
CA CYS A 15 22.65 3.78 30.75
C CYS A 15 22.14 4.15 29.34
N LEU A 16 22.62 5.25 28.75
CA LEU A 16 22.25 5.65 27.38
C LEU A 16 22.73 4.62 26.34
N PHE A 17 23.97 4.11 26.48
CA PHE A 17 24.48 3.04 25.62
C PHE A 17 23.66 1.75 25.75
N LEU A 18 23.29 1.37 26.98
CA LEU A 18 22.44 0.19 27.21
C LEU A 18 21.05 0.36 26.61
N CYS A 19 20.42 1.53 26.73
CA CYS A 19 19.12 1.82 26.13
C CYS A 19 19.17 1.78 24.59
N ILE A 20 20.22 2.33 23.98
CA ILE A 20 20.42 2.28 22.52
C ILE A 20 20.61 0.83 22.07
N LEU A 21 21.41 0.04 22.80
CA LEU A 21 21.63 -1.37 22.50
C LEU A 21 20.34 -2.19 22.64
N LEU A 22 19.55 -1.95 23.70
CA LEU A 22 18.24 -2.59 23.89
C LEU A 22 17.27 -2.23 22.77
N ASN A 23 17.18 -0.96 22.36
CA ASN A 23 16.34 -0.55 21.24
C ASN A 23 16.81 -1.15 19.91
N TYR A 24 18.12 -1.21 19.68
CA TYR A 24 18.69 -1.84 18.48
C TYR A 24 18.37 -3.34 18.44
N LEU A 25 18.54 -4.04 19.56
CA LEU A 25 18.19 -5.46 19.69
C LEU A 25 16.68 -5.69 19.52
N LEU A 26 15.84 -4.80 20.06
CA LEU A 26 14.39 -4.87 19.91
C LEU A 26 13.96 -4.63 18.45
N LEU A 27 14.53 -3.62 17.78
CA LEU A 27 14.28 -3.37 16.35
C LEU A 27 14.71 -4.55 15.49
N ASN A 28 15.89 -5.12 15.76
CA ASN A 28 16.39 -6.26 15.01
C ASN A 28 15.56 -7.53 15.30
N TYR A 29 15.08 -7.71 16.54
CA TYR A 29 14.15 -8.78 16.88
C TYR A 29 12.82 -8.61 16.15
N LEU A 30 12.23 -7.42 16.16
CA LEU A 30 10.98 -7.14 15.43
C LEU A 30 11.16 -7.30 13.93
N TYR A 31 12.26 -6.80 13.35
CA TYR A 31 12.59 -6.95 11.92
C TYR A 31 12.79 -8.42 11.52
N THR A 32 13.52 -9.20 12.32
CA THR A 32 13.72 -10.62 12.04
C THR A 32 12.43 -11.41 12.24
N HIS A 33 11.59 -11.05 13.22
CA HIS A 33 10.30 -11.69 13.46
C HIS A 33 9.27 -11.36 12.37
N THR A 34 9.22 -10.13 11.87
CA THR A 34 8.34 -9.75 10.73
C THR A 34 8.84 -10.36 9.41
N LYS A 35 10.15 -10.39 9.18
CA LYS A 35 10.73 -11.07 8.02
C LYS A 35 10.49 -12.58 8.07
N SER A 36 10.61 -13.19 9.25
CA SER A 36 10.31 -14.61 9.47
C SER A 36 8.83 -14.92 9.30
N SER A 37 7.92 -14.08 9.81
CA SER A 37 6.48 -14.23 9.59
C SER A 37 6.12 -14.07 8.12
N ASN A 38 6.73 -13.12 7.40
CA ASN A 38 6.52 -12.95 5.95
C ASN A 38 7.08 -14.12 5.15
N LEU A 39 8.25 -14.66 5.50
CA LEU A 39 8.81 -15.85 4.86
C LEU A 39 7.98 -17.10 5.15
N HIS A 40 7.49 -17.25 6.38
CA HIS A 40 6.62 -18.36 6.77
C HIS A 40 5.25 -18.24 6.12
N PHE A 41 4.67 -17.04 6.04
CA PHE A 41 3.44 -16.76 5.30
C PHE A 41 3.62 -17.02 3.80
N ASN A 42 4.70 -16.57 3.18
CA ASN A 42 5.02 -16.87 1.78
C ASN A 42 5.26 -18.36 1.55
N ALA A 43 5.85 -19.08 2.51
CA ALA A 43 6.04 -20.52 2.44
C ALA A 43 4.72 -21.28 2.64
N LEU A 44 3.85 -20.82 3.54
CA LEU A 44 2.50 -21.36 3.75
C LEU A 44 1.62 -21.09 2.53
N ASN A 45 1.68 -19.88 1.96
CA ASN A 45 1.03 -19.57 0.69
C ASN A 45 1.58 -20.46 -0.41
N LYS A 46 2.91 -20.60 -0.56
CA LYS A 46 3.51 -21.50 -1.55
C LYS A 46 3.06 -22.96 -1.37
N GLN A 47 2.97 -23.45 -0.13
CA GLN A 47 2.46 -24.78 0.17
C GLN A 47 0.95 -24.89 -0.10
N LYS A 48 0.18 -23.83 0.13
CA LYS A 48 -1.24 -23.72 -0.23
C LYS A 48 -1.41 -23.63 -1.74
N HIS A 49 -0.50 -23.00 -2.48
CA HIS A 49 -0.45 -22.95 -3.95
C HIS A 49 -0.27 -24.34 -4.55
N ASP A 50 0.63 -25.16 -3.99
CA ASP A 50 0.79 -26.56 -4.42
C ASP A 50 -0.51 -27.38 -4.23
N HIS A 51 -1.35 -27.02 -3.25
CA HIS A 51 -2.66 -27.65 -3.02
C HIS A 51 -3.84 -26.98 -3.77
N LEU A 52 -3.72 -25.71 -4.17
CA LEU A 52 -4.72 -24.97 -4.95
C LEU A 52 -4.61 -25.26 -6.45
N ALA A 53 -3.44 -25.70 -6.94
CA ALA A 53 -3.21 -26.06 -8.34
C ALA A 53 -4.12 -27.20 -8.85
N ASP A 54 -4.66 -28.01 -7.95
CA ASP A 54 -5.56 -29.13 -8.27
C ASP A 54 -7.05 -28.80 -8.02
N LEU A 55 -7.39 -27.61 -7.50
CA LEU A 55 -8.78 -27.22 -7.31
C LEU A 55 -9.38 -26.72 -8.63
N PRO A 56 -10.58 -27.21 -9.02
CA PRO A 56 -11.21 -26.75 -10.23
C PRO A 56 -11.61 -25.27 -10.08
N ILE A 57 -10.97 -24.38 -10.85
CA ILE A 57 -11.41 -23.00 -10.98
C ILE A 57 -12.80 -23.03 -11.63
N PRO A 58 -13.85 -22.48 -10.99
CA PRO A 58 -15.17 -22.46 -11.59
C PRO A 58 -15.15 -21.66 -12.90
N LEU A 59 -15.85 -22.15 -13.92
CA LEU A 59 -15.95 -21.47 -15.23
C LEU A 59 -16.49 -20.05 -15.10
N THR A 60 -17.39 -19.83 -14.14
CA THR A 60 -17.97 -18.52 -13.81
C THR A 60 -18.12 -18.40 -12.30
N TYR A 61 -17.72 -17.25 -11.76
CA TYR A 61 -17.93 -16.91 -10.37
C TYR A 61 -18.23 -15.43 -10.24
N GLU A 62 -19.16 -15.05 -9.37
CA GLU A 62 -19.55 -13.67 -9.14
C GLU A 62 -19.65 -13.41 -7.64
N LEU A 63 -18.84 -12.47 -7.15
CA LEU A 63 -18.93 -12.00 -5.76
C LEU A 63 -20.23 -11.21 -5.56
N LYS A 64 -21.01 -11.62 -4.57
CA LYS A 64 -22.26 -10.95 -4.19
C LYS A 64 -22.01 -9.93 -3.08
N ASN A 65 -22.95 -8.99 -2.95
CA ASN A 65 -23.01 -8.00 -1.87
C ASN A 65 -21.83 -7.02 -1.82
N ILE A 66 -21.10 -6.83 -2.91
CA ILE A 66 -20.15 -5.72 -3.04
C ILE A 66 -20.96 -4.44 -3.24
N PRO A 67 -20.83 -3.43 -2.36
CA PRO A 67 -21.51 -2.16 -2.56
C PRO A 67 -20.99 -1.48 -3.80
N VAL A 68 -21.88 -0.89 -4.59
CA VAL A 68 -21.52 -0.16 -5.82
C VAL A 68 -21.52 1.33 -5.50
N LEU A 69 -20.34 1.94 -5.57
CA LEU A 69 -20.14 3.36 -5.30
C LEU A 69 -19.75 4.09 -6.59
N CYS A 70 -20.26 5.31 -6.75
CA CYS A 70 -19.91 6.19 -7.85
C CYS A 70 -18.93 7.25 -7.35
N GLN A 71 -17.75 7.36 -7.97
CA GLN A 71 -16.77 8.37 -7.58
C GLN A 71 -17.28 9.79 -7.83
N LEU A 72 -18.12 10.00 -8.86
CA LEU A 72 -18.58 11.32 -9.27
C LEU A 72 -19.80 11.79 -8.48
N PRO A 73 -19.93 13.11 -8.23
CA PRO A 73 -19.00 14.18 -8.61
C PRO A 73 -17.86 14.42 -7.59
N LEU A 74 -17.89 13.70 -6.45
CA LEU A 74 -17.04 14.00 -5.30
C LEU A 74 -15.55 13.82 -5.57
N LEU A 75 -15.17 12.72 -6.22
CA LEU A 75 -13.79 12.33 -6.50
C LEU A 75 -13.58 12.13 -8.00
N PRO A 76 -13.37 13.21 -8.79
CA PRO A 76 -13.17 13.12 -10.23
C PRO A 76 -12.03 12.20 -10.66
N THR A 77 -11.00 12.05 -9.82
CA THR A 77 -9.84 11.18 -10.07
C THR A 77 -9.61 10.19 -8.93
N GLY A 78 -10.65 9.84 -8.16
CA GLY A 78 -10.53 8.93 -7.01
C GLY A 78 -10.95 7.50 -7.29
N CYS A 79 -10.59 6.92 -8.44
CA CYS A 79 -10.98 5.55 -8.78
C CYS A 79 -10.47 4.56 -7.71
N GLU A 80 -9.25 4.73 -7.21
CA GLU A 80 -8.66 3.88 -6.17
C GLU A 80 -9.32 4.09 -4.82
N ALA A 81 -9.63 5.34 -4.45
CA ALA A 81 -10.33 5.64 -3.20
C ALA A 81 -11.74 5.05 -3.19
N THR A 82 -12.47 5.17 -4.30
CA THR A 82 -13.81 4.59 -4.45
C THR A 82 -13.76 3.07 -4.41
N ALA A 83 -12.83 2.44 -5.13
CA ALA A 83 -12.69 0.99 -5.14
C ALA A 83 -12.25 0.40 -3.79
N ALA A 84 -11.31 1.05 -3.10
CA ALA A 84 -10.92 0.70 -1.74
C ALA A 84 -12.08 0.83 -0.76
N THR A 85 -12.91 1.88 -0.89
CA THR A 85 -14.11 2.05 -0.07
C THR A 85 -15.11 0.90 -0.29
N MET A 86 -15.32 0.47 -1.54
CA MET A 86 -16.19 -0.68 -1.84
C MET A 86 -15.68 -1.96 -1.17
N LEU A 87 -14.35 -2.20 -1.22
CA LEU A 87 -13.70 -3.35 -0.58
C LEU A 87 -13.85 -3.31 0.96
N LEU A 88 -13.60 -2.15 1.57
CA LEU A 88 -13.72 -1.96 3.02
C LEU A 88 -15.16 -2.11 3.52
N GLN A 89 -16.13 -1.54 2.81
CA GLN A 89 -17.55 -1.69 3.15
C GLN A 89 -18.03 -3.13 3.01
N TRP A 90 -17.55 -3.87 2.00
CA TRP A 90 -17.81 -5.31 1.89
C TRP A 90 -17.25 -6.08 3.09
N ALA A 91 -16.08 -5.70 3.59
CA ALA A 91 -15.47 -6.27 4.81
C ALA A 91 -16.15 -5.80 6.12
N GLY A 92 -17.23 -5.00 6.04
CA GLY A 92 -17.99 -4.52 7.20
C GLY A 92 -17.41 -3.26 7.86
N VAL A 93 -16.43 -2.60 7.24
CA VAL A 93 -15.85 -1.34 7.74
C VAL A 93 -16.74 -0.17 7.31
N SER A 94 -17.21 0.61 8.29
CA SER A 94 -17.98 1.83 8.03
C SER A 94 -17.03 2.98 7.69
N VAL A 95 -16.80 3.20 6.38
CA VAL A 95 -15.98 4.29 5.85
C VAL A 95 -16.61 4.87 4.58
N THR A 96 -16.51 6.18 4.42
CA THR A 96 -16.94 6.90 3.21
C THR A 96 -15.79 7.10 2.23
N MET A 97 -16.12 7.34 0.95
CA MET A 97 -15.11 7.63 -0.07
C MET A 97 -14.27 8.87 0.28
N GLY A 98 -14.88 9.88 0.90
CA GLY A 98 -14.17 11.09 1.32
C GLY A 98 -13.19 10.82 2.46
N GLU A 99 -13.61 10.08 3.49
CA GLU A 99 -12.72 9.70 4.60
C GLU A 99 -11.52 8.87 4.12
N PHE A 100 -11.74 7.94 3.19
CA PHE A 100 -10.64 7.16 2.63
C PHE A 100 -9.72 8.05 1.75
N ALA A 101 -10.30 8.90 0.88
CA ALA A 101 -9.53 9.83 0.06
C ALA A 101 -8.71 10.81 0.89
N ASP A 102 -9.24 11.28 2.02
CA ASP A 102 -8.56 12.18 2.95
C ASP A 102 -7.36 11.49 3.63
N ALA A 103 -7.48 10.20 3.94
CA ALA A 103 -6.41 9.40 4.53
C ALA A 103 -5.25 9.09 3.57
N LEU A 104 -5.43 9.25 2.25
CA LEU A 104 -4.35 9.05 1.28
C LEU A 104 -3.23 10.08 1.51
N PRO A 105 -1.95 9.66 1.55
CA PRO A 105 -0.84 10.57 1.37
C PRO A 105 -0.94 11.22 -0.02
N LYS A 106 -0.69 12.53 -0.12
CA LYS A 106 -0.85 13.30 -1.36
C LYS A 106 0.43 14.04 -1.71
N GLY A 107 0.82 13.90 -2.97
CA GLY A 107 1.99 14.51 -3.59
C GLY A 107 1.64 15.57 -4.63
N PRO A 108 2.59 16.45 -5.00
CA PRO A 108 2.35 17.47 -6.01
C PRO A 108 2.25 16.85 -7.41
N LEU A 109 1.44 17.47 -8.28
CA LEU A 109 1.49 17.16 -9.71
C LEU A 109 2.87 17.48 -10.31
N PRO A 110 3.31 16.73 -11.34
CA PRO A 110 4.57 17.01 -12.02
C PRO A 110 4.62 18.43 -12.59
N SER A 111 5.66 19.19 -12.26
CA SER A 111 5.85 20.57 -12.69
C SER A 111 7.32 20.87 -13.00
N LEU A 112 7.57 21.80 -13.92
CA LEU A 112 8.94 22.15 -14.33
C LEU A 112 9.62 22.96 -13.24
N LYS A 113 10.71 22.43 -12.67
CA LYS A 113 11.54 23.10 -11.66
C LYS A 113 13.01 23.00 -12.06
N GLY A 114 13.65 24.15 -12.28
CA GLY A 114 15.07 24.19 -12.63
C GLY A 114 15.44 23.39 -13.89
N GLY A 115 14.55 23.36 -14.89
CA GLY A 115 14.77 22.62 -16.14
C GLY A 115 14.46 21.12 -16.08
N ARG A 116 13.97 20.61 -14.94
CA ARG A 116 13.59 19.20 -14.77
C ARG A 116 12.12 19.09 -14.35
N LEU A 117 11.40 18.09 -14.85
CA LEU A 117 10.04 17.80 -14.39
C LEU A 117 10.11 17.10 -13.03
N VAL A 118 9.49 17.68 -12.00
CA VAL A 118 9.52 17.19 -10.62
C VAL A 118 8.10 17.10 -10.06
N GLY A 119 7.76 15.98 -9.44
CA GLY A 119 6.40 15.69 -8.94
C GLY A 119 6.40 14.64 -7.83
N GLY A 120 5.21 14.28 -7.34
CA GLY A 120 5.01 13.19 -6.40
C GLY A 120 5.31 11.82 -7.01
N ASN A 121 5.42 10.79 -6.19
CA ASN A 121 5.69 9.42 -6.66
C ASN A 121 4.49 8.52 -6.34
N PRO A 122 3.82 7.92 -7.34
CA PRO A 122 2.64 7.07 -7.10
C PRO A 122 2.96 5.83 -6.28
N ASN A 123 4.23 5.39 -6.21
CA ASN A 123 4.68 4.33 -5.31
C ASN A 123 4.83 4.79 -3.85
N LYS A 124 4.47 6.03 -3.52
CA LYS A 124 4.58 6.60 -2.17
C LYS A 124 3.32 7.37 -1.76
N GLU A 125 2.65 8.00 -2.71
CA GLU A 125 1.56 8.93 -2.46
C GLU A 125 0.68 9.10 -3.70
N PHE A 126 -0.57 9.55 -3.49
CA PHE A 126 -1.45 9.96 -4.57
C PHE A 126 -0.90 11.22 -5.23
N VAL A 127 -0.59 11.14 -6.52
CA VAL A 127 -0.02 12.27 -7.25
C VAL A 127 -1.13 13.21 -7.67
N GLY A 128 -1.19 14.39 -7.06
CA GLY A 128 -2.27 15.35 -7.21
C GLY A 128 -3.29 15.27 -6.08
N ASP A 129 -4.55 15.48 -6.41
CA ASP A 129 -5.67 15.50 -5.46
C ASP A 129 -6.88 14.76 -6.07
N PRO A 130 -7.41 13.69 -5.42
CA PRO A 130 -8.52 12.91 -5.95
C PRO A 130 -9.82 13.71 -6.10
N TYR A 131 -9.95 14.84 -5.38
CA TYR A 131 -11.08 15.77 -5.51
C TYR A 131 -10.97 16.70 -6.73
N GLN A 132 -9.85 16.65 -7.46
CA GLN A 132 -9.60 17.47 -8.65
C GLN A 132 -9.58 16.63 -9.92
N THR A 133 -9.94 17.23 -11.05
CA THR A 133 -9.92 16.57 -12.38
C THR A 133 -8.52 16.38 -12.95
N SER A 134 -7.49 16.97 -12.32
CA SER A 134 -6.10 16.91 -12.75
C SER A 134 -5.25 15.92 -11.96
N GLY A 135 -5.81 15.24 -10.95
CA GLY A 135 -5.15 14.16 -10.24
C GLY A 135 -4.69 13.04 -11.16
N LEU A 136 -3.64 12.33 -10.77
CA LEU A 136 -3.12 11.19 -11.50
C LEU A 136 -3.51 9.89 -10.79
N GLY A 137 -2.98 9.61 -9.61
CA GLY A 137 -3.31 8.37 -8.91
C GLY A 137 -2.24 7.90 -7.95
N ILE A 138 -2.45 6.70 -7.41
CA ILE A 138 -1.62 6.06 -6.41
C ILE A 138 -1.47 4.56 -6.71
N TYR A 139 -0.29 3.99 -6.46
CA TYR A 139 -0.03 2.57 -6.68
C TYR A 139 -0.23 1.71 -5.42
N ASN A 140 -0.11 0.41 -5.62
CA ASN A 140 -0.47 -0.66 -4.70
C ASN A 140 0.20 -0.60 -3.32
N GLU A 141 1.49 -0.23 -3.24
CA GLU A 141 2.24 -0.22 -1.97
C GLU A 141 1.67 0.80 -0.96
N PRO A 142 1.63 2.12 -1.24
CA PRO A 142 1.06 3.08 -0.30
C PRO A 142 -0.46 2.89 -0.11
N MET A 143 -1.16 2.32 -1.10
CA MET A 143 -2.56 1.95 -0.93
C MET A 143 -2.75 0.82 0.09
N GLN A 144 -1.88 -0.19 0.11
CA GLN A 144 -1.89 -1.23 1.14
C GLN A 144 -1.65 -0.64 2.53
N GLU A 145 -0.74 0.32 2.66
CA GLU A 145 -0.48 1.00 3.93
C GLU A 145 -1.74 1.71 4.46
N VAL A 146 -2.44 2.45 3.60
CA VAL A 146 -3.68 3.14 3.98
C VAL A 146 -4.81 2.15 4.29
N LEU A 147 -5.00 1.11 3.49
CA LEU A 147 -5.99 0.06 3.75
C LEU A 147 -5.79 -0.59 5.12
N ASN A 148 -4.54 -0.83 5.53
CA ASN A 148 -4.21 -1.40 6.84
C ASN A 148 -4.54 -0.47 8.03
N ILE A 149 -4.73 0.83 7.81
CA ILE A 149 -5.24 1.74 8.86
C ILE A 149 -6.70 1.39 9.20
N PHE A 150 -7.51 1.05 8.18
CA PHE A 150 -8.93 0.77 8.32
C PHE A 150 -9.23 -0.71 8.62
N LEU A 151 -8.40 -1.62 8.11
CA LEU A 151 -8.56 -3.05 8.30
C LEU A 151 -7.19 -3.73 8.57
N PRO A 152 -6.66 -3.62 9.80
CA PRO A 152 -5.30 -4.05 10.13
C PRO A 152 -5.11 -5.57 10.00
N ASN A 153 -4.00 -5.98 9.38
CA ASN A 153 -3.55 -7.38 9.23
C ASN A 153 -4.43 -8.28 8.35
N GLU A 154 -5.45 -7.74 7.67
CA GLU A 154 -6.31 -8.49 6.75
C GLU A 154 -6.05 -8.16 5.26
N ILE A 155 -5.11 -7.25 4.98
CA ILE A 155 -4.81 -6.78 3.62
C ILE A 155 -3.55 -7.45 3.08
N GLU A 156 -3.73 -8.24 2.03
CA GLU A 156 -2.65 -8.95 1.32
C GLU A 156 -2.36 -8.28 -0.04
N ASN A 157 -1.07 -8.05 -0.33
CA ASN A 157 -0.66 -7.51 -1.63
C ASN A 157 -0.32 -8.65 -2.60
N LEU A 158 -1.20 -8.86 -3.57
CA LEU A 158 -1.11 -9.93 -4.58
C LEU A 158 -0.34 -9.50 -5.83
N THR A 159 0.46 -8.43 -5.77
CA THR A 159 1.20 -7.95 -6.93
C THR A 159 2.26 -8.97 -7.35
N GLY A 160 2.23 -9.37 -8.62
CA GLY A 160 3.12 -10.39 -9.17
C GLY A 160 2.52 -11.81 -9.18
N CYS A 161 1.35 -12.02 -8.57
CA CYS A 161 0.58 -13.24 -8.75
C CYS A 161 0.11 -13.41 -10.21
N SER A 162 -0.05 -14.66 -10.61
CA SER A 162 -0.66 -15.06 -11.87
C SER A 162 -2.17 -14.78 -11.88
N PHE A 163 -2.72 -14.71 -13.09
CA PHE A 163 -4.16 -14.51 -13.26
C PHE A 163 -4.99 -15.63 -12.63
N ASP A 164 -4.56 -16.89 -12.73
CA ASP A 164 -5.25 -18.05 -12.15
C ASP A 164 -5.30 -17.98 -10.62
N GLU A 165 -4.25 -17.47 -9.97
CA GLU A 165 -4.24 -17.23 -8.53
C GLU A 165 -5.26 -16.15 -8.13
N LEU A 166 -5.42 -15.09 -8.94
CA LEU A 166 -6.46 -14.08 -8.70
C LEU A 166 -7.86 -14.68 -8.83
N LEU A 167 -8.08 -15.57 -9.81
CA LEU A 167 -9.37 -16.28 -9.97
C LEU A 167 -9.67 -17.18 -8.77
N LEU A 168 -8.67 -17.88 -8.25
CA LEU A 168 -8.80 -18.69 -7.04
C LEU A 168 -9.19 -17.83 -5.82
N VAL A 169 -8.54 -16.69 -5.63
CA VAL A 169 -8.87 -15.73 -4.55
C VAL A 169 -10.32 -15.23 -4.66
N ILE A 170 -10.73 -14.82 -5.87
CA ILE A 170 -12.11 -14.37 -6.10
C ILE A 170 -13.11 -15.49 -5.80
N SER A 171 -12.83 -16.71 -6.28
CA SER A 171 -13.70 -17.87 -6.07
C SER A 171 -13.81 -18.31 -4.60
N SER A 172 -12.87 -17.87 -3.76
CA SER A 172 -12.88 -18.08 -2.31
C SER A 172 -13.63 -16.98 -1.56
N GLU A 173 -14.58 -16.29 -2.19
CA GLU A 173 -15.37 -15.20 -1.60
C GLU A 173 -14.54 -13.98 -1.14
N ARG A 174 -13.36 -13.73 -1.72
CA ARG A 174 -12.53 -12.58 -1.35
C ARG A 174 -12.41 -11.58 -2.51
N PRO A 175 -12.89 -10.33 -2.36
CA PRO A 175 -12.71 -9.31 -3.38
C PRO A 175 -11.25 -8.91 -3.53
N ILE A 176 -10.87 -8.53 -4.76
CA ILE A 176 -9.54 -8.04 -5.09
C ILE A 176 -9.64 -6.60 -5.63
N LEU A 177 -8.72 -5.75 -5.20
CA LEU A 177 -8.47 -4.45 -5.81
C LEU A 177 -7.39 -4.61 -6.88
N VAL A 178 -7.65 -4.14 -8.10
CA VAL A 178 -6.74 -4.28 -9.24
C VAL A 178 -6.48 -2.92 -9.89
N TRP A 179 -5.24 -2.71 -10.31
CA TRP A 179 -4.86 -1.59 -11.18
C TRP A 179 -4.95 -2.05 -12.62
N ALA A 180 -5.83 -1.40 -13.38
CA ALA A 180 -6.03 -1.65 -14.79
C ALA A 180 -6.26 -0.33 -15.52
N THR A 181 -5.94 -0.31 -16.80
CA THR A 181 -6.16 0.84 -17.68
C THR A 181 -7.64 1.03 -18.01
N ILE A 182 -8.07 2.26 -18.29
CA ILE A 182 -9.42 2.52 -18.81
C ILE A 182 -9.71 1.65 -20.03
N GLY A 183 -10.88 0.98 -20.01
CA GLY A 183 -11.33 0.12 -21.10
C GLY A 183 -10.48 -1.14 -21.29
N MET A 184 -9.65 -1.51 -20.31
CA MET A 184 -8.69 -2.64 -20.41
C MET A 184 -7.75 -2.51 -21.63
N ALA A 185 -7.45 -1.28 -22.03
CA ALA A 185 -6.58 -1.00 -23.15
C ALA A 185 -5.12 -1.39 -22.88
N LYS A 186 -4.32 -1.54 -23.94
CA LYS A 186 -2.89 -1.81 -23.76
C LYS A 186 -2.20 -0.57 -23.13
N PRO A 187 -1.45 -0.73 -22.02
CA PRO A 187 -0.79 0.40 -21.38
C PRO A 187 0.36 0.95 -22.24
N SER A 188 0.55 2.26 -22.18
CA SER A 188 1.67 2.98 -22.79
C SER A 188 2.24 4.03 -21.83
N ILE A 189 3.50 4.42 -22.01
CA ILE A 189 4.13 5.46 -21.18
C ILE A 189 3.70 6.82 -21.71
N ASN A 190 3.09 7.63 -20.85
CA ASN A 190 2.69 9.01 -21.20
C ASN A 190 3.74 10.03 -20.80
N SER A 191 4.28 9.89 -19.59
CA SER A 191 5.13 10.91 -18.98
C SER A 191 6.12 10.29 -18.03
N THR A 192 7.28 10.94 -17.93
CA THR A 192 8.31 10.63 -16.94
C THR A 192 8.71 11.91 -16.22
N TRP A 193 8.95 11.81 -14.91
CA TRP A 193 9.47 12.90 -14.09
C TRP A 193 10.34 12.33 -12.99
N VAL A 194 10.82 13.18 -12.08
CA VAL A 194 11.50 12.70 -10.87
C VAL A 194 10.82 13.12 -9.59
N ASP A 195 10.93 12.26 -8.59
CA ASP A 195 10.46 12.57 -7.25
C ASP A 195 11.44 13.49 -6.49
N ALA A 196 11.04 13.92 -5.29
CA ALA A 196 11.82 14.85 -4.48
C ALA A 196 13.22 14.34 -4.08
N VAL A 197 13.46 13.03 -4.14
CA VAL A 197 14.76 12.41 -3.83
C VAL A 197 15.51 11.97 -5.10
N GLY A 198 14.97 12.27 -6.28
CA GLY A 198 15.63 12.07 -7.57
C GLY A 198 15.35 10.74 -8.25
N ASN A 199 14.43 9.90 -7.75
CA ASN A 199 14.02 8.67 -8.42
C ASN A 199 13.22 9.01 -9.67
N GLU A 200 13.44 8.25 -10.75
CA GLU A 200 12.59 8.34 -11.94
C GLU A 200 11.20 7.77 -11.65
N VAL A 201 10.18 8.48 -12.11
CA VAL A 201 8.78 8.07 -12.07
C VAL A 201 8.28 7.93 -13.49
N VAL A 202 7.66 6.78 -13.78
CA VAL A 202 7.05 6.48 -15.07
C VAL A 202 5.55 6.35 -14.90
N TRP A 203 4.79 7.20 -15.61
CA TRP A 203 3.34 7.19 -15.60
C TRP A 203 2.76 6.52 -16.84
N LYS A 204 1.82 5.61 -16.63
CA LYS A 204 1.20 4.79 -17.67
C LYS A 204 -0.23 5.27 -17.93
N ILE A 205 -0.66 5.15 -19.18
CA ILE A 205 -2.01 5.50 -19.65
C ILE A 205 -2.56 4.39 -20.55
N PRO A 206 -3.88 4.34 -20.83
CA PRO A 206 -4.93 5.22 -20.30
C PRO A 206 -5.22 4.90 -18.83
N GLU A 207 -5.31 5.95 -18.04
CA GLU A 207 -5.70 5.96 -16.64
C GLU A 207 -6.90 6.90 -16.48
#